data_AF-A0A177QEH0-F1
#
_entry.id   AF-A0A177QEH0-F1
#
_cell.length_a   1.000
_cell.length_b   1.000
_cell.length_c   1.000
_cell.angle_alpha   90.00
_cell.angle_beta   90.00
_cell.angle_gamma   90.00
#
_symmetry.space_group_name_H-M   'P 1'
#
loop_
_entity.id
_entity.type
_entity.pdbx_description
1 polymer ?
#
loop_
_entity_poly.entity_id
_entity_poly.type
_entity_poly.pdbx_seq_one_letter_code
_entity_poly.pdbx_strand_id
1 'polypeptide(L)'
;MTKKKTAAPKKRSGPSSRPHTHGQGHCVDLLRQLSAYIDDELPSDICREIRRHLGACPNCEVFIASLQHTVTLCRHRPAPQLTSIERVNMRRAILDVANAR
;
A
#
# COMPACT_ATOMS: atom_id res chain seq x y z
N MET A 1 -32.65 -44.84 19.24
CA MET A 1 -31.47 -44.65 18.37
C MET A 1 -31.64 -43.37 17.56
N THR A 2 -31.11 -42.23 18.02
CA THR A 2 -31.06 -40.99 17.23
C THR A 2 -29.74 -40.28 17.55
N LYS A 3 -28.68 -40.64 16.83
CA LYS A 3 -27.36 -40.00 16.96
C LYS A 3 -27.43 -38.61 16.30
N LYS A 4 -27.47 -37.56 17.12
CA LYS A 4 -27.39 -36.15 16.71
C LYS A 4 -25.98 -35.87 16.16
N LYS A 5 -25.89 -35.62 14.86
CA LYS A 5 -24.66 -35.40 14.09
C LYS A 5 -24.09 -34.01 14.42
N THR A 6 -22.88 -33.97 14.95
CA THR A 6 -22.14 -32.75 15.31
C THR A 6 -21.73 -31.97 14.06
N ALA A 7 -22.01 -30.66 14.04
CA ALA A 7 -21.58 -29.74 12.98
C ALA A 7 -20.11 -29.34 13.20
N ALA A 8 -19.28 -29.50 12.16
CA ALA A 8 -17.88 -29.13 12.17
C ALA A 8 -17.68 -27.60 11.95
N PRO A 9 -16.67 -26.97 12.58
CA PRO A 9 -16.42 -25.54 12.43
C PRO A 9 -15.82 -25.21 11.04
N LYS A 10 -16.36 -24.16 10.40
CA LYS A 10 -15.88 -23.60 9.12
C LYS A 10 -14.43 -23.15 9.24
N LYS A 11 -13.55 -23.70 8.39
CA LYS A 11 -12.13 -23.33 8.29
C LYS A 11 -12.01 -21.84 7.95
N ARG A 12 -11.40 -21.07 8.84
CA ARG A 12 -10.94 -19.70 8.57
C ARG A 12 -9.82 -19.79 7.54
N SER A 13 -10.01 -19.16 6.38
CA SER A 13 -8.97 -18.98 5.37
C SER A 13 -7.87 -18.08 5.95
N GLY A 14 -6.77 -18.69 6.41
CA GLY A 14 -5.57 -17.97 6.81
C GLY A 14 -4.92 -17.24 5.64
N PRO A 15 -3.98 -16.32 5.89
CA PRO A 15 -3.25 -15.63 4.83
C PRO A 15 -2.51 -16.67 3.97
N SER A 16 -2.81 -16.69 2.67
CA SER A 16 -2.15 -17.55 1.69
C SER A 16 -0.74 -17.02 1.43
N SER A 17 0.15 -17.20 2.41
CA SER A 17 1.56 -16.85 2.29
C SER A 17 2.32 -17.95 1.54
N ARG A 18 1.91 -18.24 0.29
CA ARG A 18 2.78 -18.99 -0.61
C ARG A 18 3.90 -18.04 -1.07
N PRO A 19 5.18 -18.39 -0.90
CA PRO A 19 6.27 -17.54 -1.38
C PRO A 19 6.15 -17.42 -2.91
N HIS A 20 5.88 -16.21 -3.38
CA HIS A 20 5.78 -15.88 -4.79
C HIS A 20 7.21 -15.72 -5.35
N THR A 21 7.68 -16.72 -6.09
CA THR A 21 8.97 -16.68 -6.78
C THR A 21 8.86 -15.89 -8.08
N HIS A 22 8.77 -14.56 -7.98
CA HIS A 22 9.00 -13.64 -9.09
C HIS A 22 10.19 -12.75 -8.72
N GLY A 23 11.06 -12.42 -9.69
CA GLY A 23 12.24 -11.60 -9.44
C GLY A 23 11.85 -10.28 -8.77
N GLN A 24 12.37 -10.02 -7.56
CA GLN A 24 11.84 -9.00 -6.64
C GLN A 24 11.68 -7.59 -7.23
N GLY A 25 12.48 -7.22 -8.24
CA GLY A 25 12.34 -5.94 -8.94
C GLY A 25 10.99 -5.73 -9.63
N HIS A 26 10.43 -6.78 -10.25
CA HIS A 26 9.18 -6.66 -11.02
C HIS A 26 7.97 -6.36 -10.12
N CYS A 27 7.98 -6.88 -8.89
CA CYS A 27 6.92 -6.60 -7.93
C CYS A 27 6.94 -5.14 -7.46
N VAL A 28 8.14 -4.58 -7.24
CA VAL A 28 8.30 -3.20 -6.79
C VAL A 28 7.88 -2.23 -7.89
N ASP A 29 8.25 -2.49 -9.15
CA ASP A 29 7.88 -1.65 -10.28
C ASP A 29 6.37 -1.66 -10.53
N LEU A 30 5.73 -2.82 -10.39
CA LEU A 30 4.28 -2.93 -10.47
C LEU A 30 3.59 -2.15 -9.34
N LEU A 31 4.03 -2.34 -8.09
CA LEU A 31 3.47 -1.63 -6.94
C LEU A 31 3.65 -0.12 -7.06
N ARG A 32 4.76 0.36 -7.63
CA ARG A 32 4.99 1.77 -7.91
C ARG A 32 3.95 2.33 -8.88
N GLN A 33 3.70 1.63 -9.99
CA GLN A 33 2.69 2.05 -10.96
C GLN A 33 1.28 2.07 -10.34
N LEU A 34 0.94 1.09 -9.52
CA LEU A 34 -0.35 1.04 -8.85
C LEU A 34 -0.49 2.11 -7.74
N SER A 35 0.62 2.49 -7.10
CA SER A 35 0.63 3.60 -6.15
C SER A 35 0.40 4.94 -6.89
N ALA A 36 1.07 5.15 -8.03
CA ALA A 36 0.84 6.31 -8.89
C ALA A 36 -0.62 6.38 -9.39
N TYR A 37 -1.23 5.23 -9.70
CA TYR A 37 -2.67 5.16 -10.00
C TYR A 37 -3.54 5.60 -8.82
N ILE A 38 -3.25 5.13 -7.60
CA ILE A 38 -4.01 5.51 -6.39
C ILE A 38 -3.93 7.00 -6.13
N ASP A 39 -2.80 7.62 -6.46
CA ASP A 39 -2.53 9.05 -6.25
C ASP A 39 -2.93 9.92 -7.45
N ASP A 40 -3.56 9.33 -8.48
CA ASP A 40 -3.97 9.98 -9.74
C ASP A 40 -2.81 10.67 -10.50
N GLU A 41 -1.59 10.15 -10.35
CA GLU A 41 -0.36 10.65 -10.98
C GLU A 41 -0.10 10.01 -12.37
N LEU A 42 -0.94 9.05 -12.78
CA LEU A 42 -0.84 8.44 -14.10
C LEU A 42 -1.60 9.25 -15.17
N PRO A 43 -1.24 9.10 -16.46
CA PRO A 43 -2.02 9.66 -17.55
C PRO A 43 -3.50 9.24 -17.50
N SER A 44 -4.39 10.19 -17.81
CA SER A 44 -5.84 10.01 -17.66
C SER A 44 -6.44 8.84 -18.46
N ASP A 45 -5.85 8.51 -19.61
CA ASP A 45 -6.22 7.38 -20.45
C ASP A 45 -5.86 6.04 -19.78
N ILE A 46 -4.71 5.96 -19.12
CA ILE A 46 -4.28 4.81 -18.34
C ILE A 46 -5.15 4.64 -17.09
N CYS A 47 -5.44 5.72 -16.35
CA CYS A 47 -6.35 5.67 -15.21
C CYS A 47 -7.75 5.14 -15.60
N ARG A 48 -8.26 5.54 -16.78
CA ARG A 48 -9.54 5.05 -17.30
C ARG A 48 -9.49 3.56 -17.61
N GLU A 49 -8.41 3.10 -18.23
CA GLU A 49 -8.23 1.68 -18.54
C GLU A 49 -8.16 0.81 -17.27
N ILE A 50 -7.43 1.28 -16.26
CA ILE A 50 -7.37 0.59 -14.96
C ILE A 50 -8.75 0.55 -14.32
N ARG A 51 -9.49 1.67 -14.27
CA ARG A 51 -10.86 1.71 -13.73
C ARG A 51 -11.79 0.73 -14.46
N ARG A 52 -11.67 0.63 -15.79
CA ARG A 52 -12.42 -0.36 -16.58
C ARG A 52 -12.11 -1.79 -16.13
N HIS A 53 -10.83 -2.12 -15.94
CA HIS A 53 -10.43 -3.44 -15.47
C HIS A 53 -10.96 -3.74 -14.06
N LEU A 54 -10.89 -2.77 -13.13
CA LEU A 54 -11.39 -2.94 -11.77
C LEU A 54 -12.90 -3.21 -11.75
N GLY A 55 -13.67 -2.59 -12.63
CA GLY A 55 -15.11 -2.87 -12.78
C GLY A 55 -15.43 -4.25 -13.37
N ALA A 56 -14.47 -4.90 -14.04
CA ALA A 56 -14.66 -6.20 -14.67
C ALA A 56 -14.01 -7.37 -13.88
N CYS A 57 -13.17 -7.08 -12.89
CA CYS A 57 -12.38 -8.08 -12.16
C CYS A 57 -12.46 -7.88 -10.64
N PRO A 58 -13.33 -8.65 -9.94
CA PRO A 58 -13.50 -8.53 -8.48
C PRO A 58 -12.22 -8.80 -7.68
N ASN A 59 -11.33 -9.66 -8.18
CA ASN A 59 -10.06 -9.95 -7.50
C ASN A 59 -9.14 -8.72 -7.49
N CYS A 60 -9.08 -7.99 -8.60
CA CYS A 60 -8.27 -6.79 -8.72
C CYS A 60 -8.89 -5.61 -7.95
N GLU A 61 -10.21 -5.53 -7.90
CA GLU A 61 -10.92 -4.59 -7.03
C GLU A 61 -10.53 -4.77 -5.55
N VAL A 62 -10.62 -6.00 -5.03
CA VAL A 62 -10.20 -6.32 -3.65
C VAL A 62 -8.73 -6.02 -3.42
N PHE A 63 -7.87 -6.33 -4.39
CA PHE A 63 -6.44 -6.06 -4.29
C PHE A 63 -6.14 -4.56 -4.20
N ILE A 64 -6.74 -3.73 -5.07
CA ILE A 64 -6.57 -2.27 -5.03
C ILE A 64 -7.14 -1.70 -3.73
N ALA A 65 -8.28 -2.16 -3.25
CA ALA A 65 -8.83 -1.73 -1.97
C ALA A 65 -7.87 -2.02 -0.80
N SER A 66 -7.26 -3.21 -0.78
CA SER A 66 -6.24 -3.58 0.21
C SER A 66 -4.99 -2.70 0.11
N LEU A 67 -4.55 -2.37 -1.10
CA LEU A 67 -3.41 -1.48 -1.32
C LEU A 67 -3.72 -0.05 -0.85
N GLN A 68 -4.88 0.51 -1.18
CA GLN A 68 -5.34 1.82 -0.71
C GLN A 68 -5.41 1.89 0.82
N HIS A 69 -5.90 0.83 1.47
CA HIS A 69 -5.90 0.74 2.92
C HIS A 69 -4.47 0.76 3.49
N THR A 70 -3.54 0.03 2.87
CA THR A 70 -2.12 0.05 3.26
C THR A 70 -1.52 1.45 3.13
N VAL A 71 -1.75 2.14 2.02
CA VAL A 71 -1.32 3.53 1.80
C VAL A 71 -1.89 4.45 2.88
N THR A 72 -3.17 4.29 3.21
CA THR A 72 -3.84 5.04 4.27
C THR A 72 -3.16 4.83 5.62
N LEU A 73 -2.87 3.59 6.00
CA LEU A 73 -2.13 3.27 7.25
C LEU A 73 -0.74 3.92 7.28
N CYS A 74 -0.02 3.89 6.15
CA CYS A 74 1.28 4.54 6.02
C CYS A 74 1.19 6.06 6.21
N ARG A 75 0.17 6.72 5.64
CA ARG A 75 -0.05 8.18 5.77
C ARG A 75 -0.40 8.62 7.18
N HIS A 76 -1.16 7.80 7.91
CA HIS A 76 -1.56 8.09 9.29
C HIS A 76 -0.49 7.71 10.32
N ARG A 77 0.65 7.17 9.89
CA ARG A 77 1.76 6.87 10.78
C ARG A 77 2.33 8.19 11.29
N PRO A 78 2.37 8.43 12.62
CA PRO A 78 2.94 9.65 13.15
C PRO A 78 4.41 9.75 12.74
N ALA A 79 4.80 10.92 12.24
CA ALA A 79 6.20 11.21 11.99
C ALA A 79 6.98 11.08 13.31
N PRO A 80 8.21 10.54 13.28
CA PRO A 80 9.06 10.54 14.46
C PRO A 80 9.26 11.98 14.93
N GLN A 81 9.02 12.22 16.21
CA GLN A 81 9.15 13.55 16.79
C GLN A 81 10.64 13.90 16.88
N LEU A 82 11.03 14.99 16.23
CA LEU A 82 12.39 15.50 16.31
C LEU A 82 12.68 16.01 17.72
N THR A 83 13.83 15.58 18.26
CA THR A 83 14.43 16.16 19.45
C THR A 83 14.78 17.63 19.21
N SER A 84 14.98 18.38 20.29
CA SER A 84 15.36 19.80 20.21
C SER A 84 16.65 19.99 19.40
N ILE A 85 17.64 19.10 19.60
CA ILE A 85 18.94 19.15 18.94
C ILE A 85 18.79 18.91 17.43
N GLU A 86 18.02 17.90 17.02
CA GLU A 86 17.76 17.61 15.60
C GLU A 86 17.09 18.80 14.90
N ARG A 87 16.14 19.46 15.57
CA ARG A 87 15.46 20.65 15.03
C ARG A 87 16.43 21.81 14.82
N VAL A 88 17.34 22.05 15.77
CA VAL A 88 18.37 23.11 15.66
C VAL A 88 19.32 22.80 14.50
N ASN A 89 19.79 21.55 14.40
CA ASN A 89 20.70 21.12 13.34
C ASN A 89 20.07 21.24 11.95
N MET A 90 18.82 20.78 11.78
CA MET A 90 18.08 20.95 10.53
C MET A 90 17.92 22.41 10.17
N ARG A 91 17.52 23.26 11.13
CA ARG A 91 17.34 24.69 10.89
C ARG A 91 18.65 25.35 10.42
N ARG A 92 19.76 25.02 11.08
CA ARG A 92 21.09 25.52 10.69
C ARG A 92 21.44 25.11 9.27
N ALA A 93 21.30 23.83 8.94
CA ALA A 93 21.61 23.33 7.59
C ALA A 93 20.77 24.01 6.50
N ILE A 94 19.48 24.25 6.75
CA ILE A 94 18.60 24.97 5.82
C ILE A 94 19.09 26.42 5.60
N LEU A 95 19.43 27.12 6.68
CA LEU A 95 19.92 28.49 6.61
C LEU A 95 21.28 28.58 5.91
N ASP A 96 22.19 27.65 6.18
CA ASP A 96 23.51 27.60 5.55
C ASP A 96 23.38 27.44 4.02
N VAL A 97 22.48 26.55 3.56
CA VAL A 97 22.21 26.37 2.12
C VAL A 97 21.52 27.58 1.51
N ALA A 98 20.60 28.22 2.23
CA ALA A 98 19.91 29.42 1.75
C ALA A 98 20.85 30.63 1.62
N ASN A 99 21.82 30.77 2.51
CA ASN A 99 22.78 31.88 2.55
C ASN A 99 23.99 31.67 1.63
N ALA A 100 24.23 30.45 1.16
CA ALA A 100 25.31 30.12 0.21
C ALA A 100 24.93 30.39 -1.26
N ARG A 101 23.76 30.98 -1.51
CA ARG A 101 23.26 31.42 -2.82
C ARG A 101 23.19 32.94 -2.87
#